data_AF-A0A7C6XYA4-F1
#
_entry.id   AF-A0A7C6XYA4-F1
#
_cell.length_a   1.000
_cell.length_b   1.000
_cell.length_c   1.000
_cell.angle_alpha   90.00
_cell.angle_beta   90.00
_cell.angle_gamma   90.00
#
_symmetry.space_group_name_H-M   'P 1'
#
loop_
_entity.id
_entity.type
_entity.pdbx_description
1 polymer ?
#
loop_
_entity_poly.entity_id
_entity_poly.type
_entity_poly.pdbx_seq_one_letter_code
_entity_poly.pdbx_strand_id
1 'polypeptide(L)'
;MPRSKRAFHLDKRPINQDSFVHEWPEVGLIVSDSPYDPSPGLRIEGGQVVEMDGVFRAEMDIIDRFIADHALDLSVAGEAMATPSETIARMMVDINVPRDEVVRLVGGCTAAKLVDIVRHMTVLEMMMALARMRVRRTPANQAHVTNRREHPALLAADAAEAALRGFAENETTVGVARVAPLNALAILVGSQVGRGG
;
A
#
# COMPACT_ATOMS: atom_id res chain seq x y z
N MET A 1 -16.10 -20.26 -40.57
CA MET A 1 -17.02 -20.92 -39.61
C MET A 1 -17.97 -19.88 -39.04
N PRO A 2 -19.27 -20.17 -38.85
CA PRO A 2 -20.18 -19.24 -38.20
C PRO A 2 -19.74 -19.02 -36.74
N ARG A 3 -19.48 -17.77 -36.35
CA ARG A 3 -19.07 -17.40 -34.99
C ARG A 3 -20.28 -17.50 -34.06
N SER A 4 -20.08 -18.01 -32.84
CA SER A 4 -21.14 -18.06 -31.83
C SER A 4 -21.65 -16.64 -31.52
N LYS A 5 -22.98 -16.45 -31.55
CA LYS A 5 -23.60 -15.18 -31.13
C LYS A 5 -23.23 -14.81 -29.69
N ARG A 6 -23.09 -15.80 -28.80
CA ARG A 6 -22.63 -15.59 -27.42
C ARG A 6 -21.22 -14.99 -27.39
N ALA A 7 -20.29 -15.55 -28.16
CA ALA A 7 -18.92 -15.04 -28.24
C ALA A 7 -18.89 -13.59 -28.73
N PHE A 8 -19.66 -13.27 -29.78
CA PHE A 8 -19.77 -11.89 -30.28
C PHE A 8 -20.21 -10.88 -29.21
N HIS A 9 -21.16 -11.25 -28.33
CA HIS A 9 -21.58 -10.39 -27.23
C HIS A 9 -20.53 -10.33 -26.11
N LEU A 10 -19.83 -11.42 -25.84
CA LEU A 10 -18.75 -11.44 -24.85
C LEU A 10 -17.58 -10.56 -25.28
N ASP A 11 -17.18 -10.62 -26.56
CA ASP A 11 -16.06 -9.85 -27.10
C ASP A 11 -16.28 -8.33 -26.99
N LYS A 12 -17.53 -7.88 -27.02
CA LYS A 12 -17.90 -6.46 -26.92
C LYS A 12 -18.00 -5.94 -25.48
N ARG A 13 -17.80 -6.78 -24.47
CA ARG A 13 -17.88 -6.32 -23.08
C ARG A 13 -16.73 -5.35 -22.79
N PRO A 14 -16.97 -4.27 -22.01
CA PRO A 14 -15.94 -3.28 -21.66
C PRO A 14 -14.66 -3.88 -21.08
N ILE A 15 -14.78 -4.99 -20.31
CA ILE A 15 -13.63 -5.70 -19.72
C ILE A 15 -12.56 -6.11 -20.75
N ASN A 16 -12.94 -6.35 -22.01
CA ASN A 16 -11.96 -6.73 -23.04
C ASN A 16 -11.21 -5.53 -23.63
N GLN A 17 -11.49 -4.31 -23.16
CA GLN A 17 -10.67 -3.12 -23.44
C GLN A 17 -9.55 -2.97 -22.42
N ASP A 18 -9.61 -3.72 -21.30
CA ASP A 18 -8.54 -3.78 -20.32
C ASP A 18 -7.35 -4.56 -20.91
N SER A 19 -6.14 -4.14 -20.53
CA SER A 19 -4.91 -4.81 -20.96
C SER A 19 -4.54 -5.90 -19.97
N PHE A 20 -4.78 -7.16 -20.35
CA PHE A 20 -4.27 -8.32 -19.63
C PHE A 20 -2.94 -8.76 -20.23
N VAL A 21 -1.93 -8.92 -19.38
CA VAL A 21 -0.61 -9.42 -19.77
C VAL A 21 -0.32 -10.71 -19.03
N HIS A 22 0.52 -11.57 -19.63
CA HIS A 22 1.08 -12.71 -18.92
C HIS A 22 2.16 -12.24 -17.95
N GLU A 23 2.37 -13.02 -16.89
CA GLU A 23 3.46 -12.77 -15.94
C GLU A 23 4.81 -12.78 -16.65
N TRP A 24 5.68 -11.85 -16.27
CA TRP A 24 7.04 -11.72 -16.78
C TRP A 24 7.99 -11.30 -15.62
N PRO A 25 8.40 -12.26 -14.77
CA PRO A 25 9.14 -11.98 -13.53
C PRO A 25 10.50 -11.32 -13.75
N GLU A 26 11.18 -11.61 -14.87
CA GLU A 26 12.51 -11.05 -15.20
C GLU A 26 12.51 -9.52 -15.30
N VAL A 27 11.36 -8.91 -15.55
CA VAL A 27 11.18 -7.44 -15.62
C VAL A 27 10.25 -6.90 -14.53
N GLY A 28 9.91 -7.74 -13.54
CA GLY A 28 9.04 -7.36 -12.42
C GLY A 28 7.54 -7.29 -12.74
N LEU A 29 7.08 -7.84 -13.87
CA LEU A 29 5.65 -7.91 -14.21
C LEU A 29 5.02 -9.17 -13.61
N ILE A 30 4.98 -9.22 -12.27
CA ILE A 30 4.32 -10.28 -11.49
C ILE A 30 3.82 -9.65 -10.19
N VAL A 31 2.66 -10.09 -9.69
CA VAL A 31 2.00 -9.46 -8.53
C VAL A 31 2.68 -9.85 -7.21
N SER A 32 2.97 -11.14 -7.03
CA SER A 32 3.66 -11.70 -5.86
C SER A 32 4.31 -13.03 -6.25
N ASP A 33 5.13 -13.58 -5.35
CA ASP A 33 5.72 -14.92 -5.52
C ASP A 33 6.64 -15.01 -6.73
N SER A 34 7.40 -13.94 -6.99
CA SER A 34 8.44 -13.97 -8.00
C SER A 34 9.50 -15.01 -7.60
N PRO A 35 10.00 -15.83 -8.55
CA PRO A 35 11.16 -16.67 -8.29
C PRO A 35 12.42 -15.86 -7.98
N TYR A 36 12.42 -14.54 -8.23
CA TYR A 36 13.49 -13.60 -7.92
C TYR A 36 13.30 -12.86 -6.60
N ASP A 37 12.17 -13.05 -5.89
CA ASP A 37 11.99 -12.45 -4.57
C ASP A 37 12.97 -13.10 -3.57
N PRO A 38 13.61 -12.32 -2.69
CA PRO A 38 14.49 -12.88 -1.67
C PRO A 38 13.70 -13.68 -0.64
N SER A 39 14.35 -14.71 -0.08
CA SER A 39 13.81 -15.41 1.07
C SER A 39 13.98 -14.58 2.35
N PRO A 40 13.01 -14.57 3.28
CA PRO A 40 13.11 -13.82 4.53
C PRO A 40 14.34 -14.24 5.34
N GLY A 41 15.17 -13.27 5.72
CA GLY A 41 16.39 -13.53 6.48
C GLY A 41 16.90 -12.30 7.19
N LEU A 42 17.49 -12.46 8.38
CA LEU A 42 18.07 -11.36 9.12
C LEU A 42 19.21 -11.86 10.01
N ARG A 43 20.37 -11.21 9.92
CA ARG A 43 21.48 -11.42 10.85
C ARG A 43 21.91 -10.10 11.46
N ILE A 44 22.04 -10.10 12.79
CA ILE A 44 22.42 -8.93 13.59
C ILE A 44 23.69 -9.27 14.37
N GLU A 45 24.69 -8.41 14.29
CA GLU A 45 25.94 -8.52 15.05
C GLU A 45 26.24 -7.18 15.72
N GLY A 46 26.54 -7.20 17.03
CA GLY A 46 26.86 -5.97 17.77
C GLY A 46 25.77 -4.90 17.76
N GLY A 47 24.50 -5.29 17.61
CA GLY A 47 23.37 -4.36 17.49
C GLY A 47 23.21 -3.72 16.10
N GLN A 48 23.91 -4.24 15.09
CA GLN A 48 23.82 -3.79 13.70
C GLN A 48 23.38 -4.93 12.78
N VAL A 49 22.47 -4.65 11.85
CA VAL A 49 22.08 -5.60 10.81
C VAL A 49 23.24 -5.79 9.84
N VAL A 50 23.76 -7.01 9.75
CA VAL A 50 24.88 -7.37 8.85
C VAL A 50 24.41 -8.09 7.58
N GLU A 51 23.17 -8.57 7.57
CA GLU A 51 22.53 -9.25 6.43
C GLU A 51 21.01 -9.15 6.57
N MET A 52 20.32 -8.82 5.48
CA MET A 52 18.86 -8.70 5.43
C MET A 52 18.35 -9.29 4.11
N ASP A 53 17.38 -10.20 4.18
CA ASP A 53 16.73 -10.84 3.04
C ASP A 53 17.74 -11.38 2.01
N GLY A 54 18.82 -12.01 2.49
CA GLY A 54 19.88 -12.60 1.66
C GLY A 54 20.92 -11.61 1.11
N VAL A 55 20.82 -10.31 1.43
CA VAL A 55 21.76 -9.27 1.02
C VAL A 55 22.69 -8.92 2.17
N PHE A 56 24.00 -9.10 1.99
CA PHE A 56 25.00 -8.69 2.98
C PHE A 56 25.11 -7.17 3.06
N ARG A 57 25.42 -6.63 4.25
CA ARG A 57 25.53 -5.19 4.48
C ARG A 57 26.46 -4.45 3.52
N ALA A 58 27.53 -5.11 3.05
CA ALA A 58 28.44 -4.54 2.08
C ALA A 58 27.80 -4.30 0.70
N GLU A 59 26.79 -5.08 0.35
CA GLU A 59 26.07 -5.08 -0.93
C GLU A 59 24.74 -4.33 -0.86
N MET A 60 24.26 -4.05 0.35
CA MET A 60 23.04 -3.27 0.59
C MET A 60 23.08 -1.92 -0.12
N ASP A 61 22.00 -1.64 -0.86
CA ASP A 61 21.76 -0.36 -1.49
C ASP A 61 21.25 0.69 -0.49
N ILE A 62 20.78 1.84 -1.00
CA ILE A 62 20.27 2.93 -0.14
C ILE A 62 18.98 2.52 0.59
N ILE A 63 18.10 1.76 -0.06
CA ILE A 63 16.83 1.30 0.51
C ILE A 63 17.12 0.24 1.59
N ASP A 64 17.95 -0.74 1.28
CA ASP A 64 18.34 -1.79 2.22
C ASP A 64 18.96 -1.20 3.49
N ARG A 65 19.92 -0.29 3.33
CA ARG A 65 20.58 0.39 4.46
C ARG A 65 19.60 1.21 5.28
N PHE A 66 18.68 1.92 4.62
CA PHE A 66 17.67 2.71 5.33
C PHE A 66 16.76 1.82 6.17
N ILE A 67 16.29 0.71 5.62
CA ILE A 67 15.45 -0.25 6.36
C ILE A 67 16.24 -0.86 7.52
N ALA A 68 17.44 -1.36 7.23
CA ALA A 68 18.32 -2.01 8.19
C ALA A 68 18.68 -1.12 9.39
N ASP A 69 18.87 0.19 9.16
CA ASP A 69 19.35 1.12 10.19
C ASP A 69 18.21 1.91 10.87
N HIS A 70 17.01 1.99 10.27
CA HIS A 70 15.96 2.89 10.74
C HIS A 70 14.54 2.32 10.80
N ALA A 71 14.25 1.22 10.11
CA ALA A 71 12.87 0.73 10.00
C ALA A 71 12.58 -0.52 10.85
N LEU A 72 13.62 -1.20 11.36
CA LEU A 72 13.48 -2.41 12.16
C LEU A 72 13.62 -2.12 13.66
N ASP A 73 12.69 -2.65 14.45
CA ASP A 73 12.85 -2.79 15.89
C ASP A 73 13.75 -4.00 16.20
N LEU A 74 15.04 -3.73 16.36
CA LEU A 74 16.05 -4.76 16.63
C LEU A 74 15.84 -5.47 17.97
N SER A 75 15.05 -4.91 18.90
CA SER A 75 14.76 -5.56 20.19
C SER A 75 13.86 -6.77 20.06
N VAL A 76 13.03 -6.84 19.00
CA VAL A 76 12.08 -7.92 18.72
C VAL A 76 12.41 -8.68 17.43
N ALA A 77 13.26 -8.15 16.56
CA ALA A 77 13.55 -8.73 15.26
C ALA A 77 13.94 -10.22 15.29
N GLY A 78 14.73 -10.66 16.28
CA GLY A 78 15.08 -12.07 16.44
C GLY A 78 13.86 -12.98 16.65
N GLU A 79 12.93 -12.58 17.53
CA GLU A 79 11.68 -13.30 17.79
C GLU A 79 10.75 -13.26 16.57
N ALA A 80 10.59 -12.07 15.96
CA ALA A 80 9.74 -11.87 14.80
C ALA A 80 10.17 -12.72 13.60
N MET A 81 11.47 -12.76 13.31
CA MET A 81 12.01 -13.53 12.18
C MET A 81 12.00 -15.04 12.44
N ALA A 82 12.16 -15.48 13.70
CA ALA A 82 12.06 -16.88 14.09
C ALA A 82 10.62 -17.40 14.11
N THR A 83 9.63 -16.53 14.30
CA THR A 83 8.21 -16.91 14.30
C THR A 83 7.78 -17.27 12.88
N PRO A 84 7.16 -18.45 12.64
CA PRO A 84 6.68 -18.82 11.31
C PRO A 84 5.70 -17.78 10.75
N SER A 85 5.82 -17.46 9.46
CA SER A 85 5.03 -16.41 8.83
C SER A 85 3.52 -16.71 8.89
N GLU A 86 3.15 -17.97 8.68
CA GLU A 86 1.78 -18.47 8.86
C GLU A 86 1.24 -18.26 10.30
N THR A 87 2.11 -18.34 11.31
CA THR A 87 1.71 -18.08 12.71
C THR A 87 1.37 -16.61 12.90
N ILE A 88 2.18 -15.69 12.37
CA ILE A 88 1.87 -14.25 12.43
C ILE A 88 0.61 -13.96 11.61
N ALA A 89 0.42 -14.59 10.44
CA ALA A 89 -0.78 -14.46 9.63
C ALA A 89 -2.05 -14.86 10.40
N ARG A 90 -2.01 -15.99 11.12
CA ARG A 90 -3.09 -16.42 12.03
C ARG A 90 -3.31 -15.40 13.16
N MET A 91 -2.24 -14.88 13.75
CA MET A 91 -2.34 -13.84 14.79
C MET A 91 -3.01 -12.56 14.28
N MET A 92 -2.92 -12.22 12.99
CA MET A 92 -3.57 -11.04 12.40
C MET A 92 -5.10 -11.17 12.33
N VAL A 93 -5.63 -12.40 12.25
CA VAL A 93 -7.07 -12.68 12.16
C VAL A 93 -7.67 -13.23 13.45
N ASP A 94 -6.86 -13.67 14.41
CA ASP A 94 -7.35 -14.15 15.71
C ASP A 94 -7.85 -12.99 16.59
N ILE A 95 -9.13 -12.98 16.92
CA ILE A 95 -9.77 -11.95 17.75
C ILE A 95 -9.26 -11.92 19.20
N ASN A 96 -8.61 -12.99 19.66
CA ASN A 96 -8.07 -13.10 21.03
C ASN A 96 -6.64 -12.55 21.14
N VAL A 97 -5.97 -12.33 20.00
CA VAL A 97 -4.67 -11.67 20.00
C VAL A 97 -4.94 -10.16 20.00
N PRO A 98 -4.28 -9.36 20.86
CA PRO A 98 -4.43 -7.92 20.84
C PRO A 98 -3.60 -7.30 19.69
N ARG A 99 -3.97 -6.09 19.23
CA ARG A 99 -3.35 -5.47 18.05
C ARG A 99 -1.88 -5.11 18.29
N ASP A 100 -1.57 -4.62 19.47
CA ASP A 100 -0.23 -4.22 19.91
C ASP A 100 0.77 -5.37 19.82
N GLU A 101 0.38 -6.59 20.14
CA GLU A 101 1.24 -7.78 20.02
C GLU A 101 1.63 -8.08 18.57
N VAL A 102 0.68 -7.94 17.64
CA VAL A 102 0.97 -8.08 16.21
C VAL A 102 1.87 -6.95 15.72
N VAL A 103 1.60 -5.70 16.13
CA VAL A 103 2.43 -4.54 15.77
C VAL A 103 3.87 -4.70 16.29
N ARG A 104 4.03 -5.23 17.51
CA ARG A 104 5.33 -5.51 18.12
C ARG A 104 6.14 -6.46 17.24
N LEU A 105 5.57 -7.61 16.85
CA LEU A 105 6.26 -8.57 15.97
C LEU A 105 6.54 -7.99 14.58
N VAL A 106 5.55 -7.33 13.97
CA VAL A 106 5.68 -6.69 12.64
C VAL A 106 6.80 -5.65 12.62
N GLY A 107 7.04 -4.94 13.72
CA GLY A 107 8.15 -3.98 13.85
C GLY A 107 9.54 -4.62 13.70
N GLY A 108 9.67 -5.92 13.97
CA GLY A 108 10.92 -6.67 13.81
C GLY A 108 11.04 -7.44 12.49
N CYS A 109 10.02 -7.41 11.63
CA CYS A 109 10.02 -8.16 10.38
C CYS A 109 10.71 -7.40 9.24
N THR A 110 11.50 -8.12 8.44
CA THR A 110 12.04 -7.60 7.18
C THR A 110 10.96 -7.46 6.11
N ALA A 111 11.28 -6.79 4.99
CA ALA A 111 10.35 -6.60 3.90
C ALA A 111 9.88 -7.95 3.31
N ALA A 112 10.82 -8.87 3.06
CA ALA A 112 10.46 -10.20 2.55
C ALA A 112 9.61 -10.97 3.57
N LYS A 113 9.88 -10.84 4.88
CA LYS A 113 9.09 -11.48 5.93
C LYS A 113 7.64 -10.98 5.93
N LEU A 114 7.43 -9.67 5.78
CA LEU A 114 6.08 -9.09 5.74
C LEU A 114 5.27 -9.59 4.54
N VAL A 115 5.91 -9.71 3.38
CA VAL A 115 5.30 -10.29 2.17
C VAL A 115 4.98 -11.78 2.39
N ASP A 116 5.91 -12.53 2.98
CA ASP A 116 5.73 -13.97 3.29
C ASP A 116 4.55 -14.21 4.26
N ILE A 117 4.33 -13.33 5.24
CA ILE A 117 3.17 -13.41 6.15
C ILE A 117 1.85 -13.29 5.38
N VAL A 118 1.70 -12.27 4.54
CA VAL A 118 0.43 -12.01 3.84
C VAL A 118 0.11 -13.07 2.78
N ARG A 119 1.12 -13.79 2.26
CA ARG A 119 0.94 -14.91 1.32
C ARG A 119 0.13 -16.08 1.89
N HIS A 120 0.11 -16.23 3.21
CA HIS A 120 -0.69 -17.26 3.88
C HIS A 120 -2.18 -16.90 4.00
N MET A 121 -2.61 -15.75 3.46
CA MET A 121 -3.95 -15.21 3.69
C MET A 121 -4.75 -15.13 2.40
N THR A 122 -6.00 -15.56 2.46
CA THR A 122 -7.02 -15.21 1.47
C THR A 122 -7.39 -13.73 1.57
N VAL A 123 -8.06 -13.20 0.54
CA VAL A 123 -8.59 -11.82 0.58
C VAL A 123 -9.56 -11.58 1.73
N LEU A 124 -10.32 -12.59 2.17
CA LEU A 124 -11.23 -12.45 3.30
C LEU A 124 -10.47 -12.30 4.63
N GLU A 125 -9.42 -13.09 4.82
CA GLU A 125 -8.53 -12.99 5.98
C GLU A 125 -7.79 -11.65 5.98
N MET A 126 -7.31 -11.19 4.82
CA MET A 126 -6.69 -9.87 4.68
C MET A 126 -7.66 -8.74 5.03
N MET A 127 -8.93 -8.82 4.65
CA MET A 127 -9.95 -7.84 5.02
C MET A 127 -10.19 -7.81 6.54
N MET A 128 -10.23 -8.98 7.18
CA MET A 128 -10.38 -9.09 8.64
C MET A 128 -9.17 -8.49 9.36
N ALA A 129 -7.96 -8.86 8.92
CA ALA A 129 -6.72 -8.32 9.44
C ALA A 129 -6.62 -6.80 9.26
N LEU A 130 -6.95 -6.27 8.07
CA LEU A 130 -6.95 -4.83 7.81
C LEU A 130 -7.92 -4.09 8.74
N ALA A 131 -9.11 -4.65 8.98
CA ALA A 131 -10.10 -4.04 9.87
C ALA A 131 -9.59 -3.90 11.32
N ARG A 132 -8.80 -4.87 11.79
CA ARG A 132 -8.17 -4.87 13.13
C ARG A 132 -6.89 -4.05 13.19
N MET A 133 -6.06 -4.10 12.15
CA MET A 133 -4.74 -3.46 12.15
C MET A 133 -4.80 -1.96 11.82
N ARG A 134 -5.89 -1.48 11.21
CA ARG A 134 -6.13 -0.06 10.93
C ARG A 134 -5.87 0.79 12.17
N VAL A 135 -5.02 1.80 12.02
CA VAL A 135 -4.57 2.66 13.13
C VAL A 135 -5.71 3.50 13.69
N ARG A 136 -6.55 4.08 12.81
CA ARG A 136 -7.71 4.87 13.22
C ARG A 136 -8.95 4.00 13.34
N ARG A 137 -9.68 4.15 14.44
CA ARG A 137 -10.95 3.46 14.67
C ARG A 137 -11.95 3.76 13.56
N THR A 138 -12.22 5.04 13.30
CA THR A 138 -13.13 5.49 12.25
C THR A 138 -12.36 5.62 10.94
N PRO A 139 -12.68 4.84 9.89
CA PRO A 139 -12.09 5.05 8.58
C PRO A 139 -12.52 6.41 8.02
N ALA A 140 -11.66 7.01 7.20
CA ALA A 140 -11.98 8.22 6.46
C ALA A 140 -11.71 7.98 4.97
N ASN A 141 -12.01 9.00 4.16
CA ASN A 141 -11.87 8.91 2.72
C ASN A 141 -11.17 10.17 2.17
N GLN A 142 -10.51 10.01 1.03
CA GLN A 142 -9.81 11.07 0.31
C GLN A 142 -10.47 11.28 -1.06
N ALA A 143 -10.56 12.52 -1.53
CA ALA A 143 -11.02 12.86 -2.87
C ALA A 143 -9.93 13.53 -3.70
N HIS A 144 -9.92 13.25 -5.00
CA HIS A 144 -9.22 14.08 -5.97
C HIS A 144 -10.12 15.24 -6.43
N VAL A 145 -9.57 16.45 -6.40
CA VAL A 145 -10.20 17.67 -6.89
C VAL A 145 -9.29 18.30 -7.93
N THR A 146 -9.58 17.99 -9.19
CA THR A 146 -8.78 18.42 -10.35
C THR A 146 -9.69 18.75 -11.52
N ASN A 147 -9.23 19.57 -12.47
CA ASN A 147 -9.90 19.71 -13.76
C ASN A 147 -8.87 20.00 -14.85
N ARG A 148 -9.17 19.55 -16.08
CA ARG A 148 -8.25 19.65 -17.23
C ARG A 148 -7.72 21.07 -17.51
N ARG A 149 -8.46 22.10 -17.13
CA ARG A 149 -8.11 23.50 -17.39
C ARG A 149 -7.41 24.17 -16.21
N GLU A 150 -7.23 23.47 -15.10
CA GLU A 150 -6.68 24.02 -13.86
C GLU A 150 -7.47 25.26 -13.38
N HIS A 151 -8.78 25.26 -13.62
CA HIS A 151 -9.63 26.42 -13.36
C HIS A 151 -9.85 26.58 -11.85
N PRO A 152 -9.33 27.65 -11.22
CA PRO A 152 -9.30 27.76 -9.75
C PRO A 152 -10.69 27.85 -9.14
N ALA A 153 -11.63 28.54 -9.77
CA ALA A 153 -12.98 28.64 -9.22
C ALA A 153 -13.71 27.29 -9.23
N LEU A 154 -13.40 26.42 -10.20
CA LEU A 154 -13.99 25.08 -10.25
C LEU A 154 -13.36 24.20 -9.18
N LEU A 155 -12.02 24.24 -9.03
CA LEU A 155 -11.32 23.54 -7.95
C LEU A 155 -11.85 23.93 -6.57
N ALA A 156 -12.07 25.23 -6.32
CA ALA A 156 -12.61 25.69 -5.04
C ALA A 156 -14.05 25.19 -4.82
N ALA A 157 -14.90 25.22 -5.85
CA ALA A 157 -16.27 24.72 -5.76
C ALA A 157 -16.32 23.20 -5.53
N ASP A 158 -15.57 22.42 -6.30
CA ASP A 158 -15.49 20.97 -6.18
C ASP A 158 -14.90 20.55 -4.83
N ALA A 159 -13.90 21.28 -4.32
CA ALA A 159 -13.33 21.03 -2.99
C ALA A 159 -14.33 21.30 -1.87
N ALA A 160 -15.15 22.35 -1.99
CA ALA A 160 -16.22 22.63 -1.04
C ALA A 160 -17.29 21.54 -1.05
N GLU A 161 -17.70 21.10 -2.25
CA GLU A 161 -18.65 19.99 -2.38
C GLU A 161 -18.07 18.68 -1.81
N ALA A 162 -16.83 18.34 -2.12
CA ALA A 162 -16.16 17.15 -1.60
C ALA A 162 -16.09 17.17 -0.05
N ALA A 163 -15.68 18.29 0.54
CA ALA A 163 -15.64 18.43 1.99
C ALA A 163 -17.04 18.24 2.61
N LEU A 164 -18.09 18.82 2.01
CA LEU A 164 -19.47 18.66 2.45
C LEU A 164 -19.99 17.22 2.32
N ARG A 165 -19.55 16.48 1.29
CA ARG A 165 -19.85 15.05 1.11
C ARG A 165 -19.14 14.14 2.11
N GLY A 166 -18.22 14.68 2.91
CA GLY A 166 -17.61 13.99 4.04
C GLY A 166 -16.17 13.52 3.82
N PHE A 167 -15.53 13.87 2.69
CA PHE A 167 -14.10 13.58 2.49
C PHE A 167 -13.27 14.28 3.57
N ALA A 168 -12.30 13.56 4.15
CA ALA A 168 -11.42 14.09 5.19
C ALA A 168 -10.17 14.75 4.61
N GLU A 169 -9.82 14.38 3.38
CA GLU A 169 -8.64 14.86 2.67
C GLU A 169 -9.03 15.16 1.23
N ASN A 170 -8.63 16.33 0.72
CA ASN A 170 -8.77 16.71 -0.68
C ASN A 170 -7.37 16.86 -1.27
N GLU A 171 -7.14 16.22 -2.41
CA GLU A 171 -5.89 16.29 -3.16
C GLU A 171 -6.11 16.94 -4.51
N THR A 172 -5.13 17.72 -4.98
CA THR A 172 -5.11 18.26 -6.34
C THR A 172 -3.76 18.00 -6.98
N THR A 173 -3.72 18.03 -8.31
CA THR A 173 -2.50 17.98 -9.11
C THR A 173 -2.70 18.84 -10.35
N VAL A 174 -1.67 18.92 -11.19
CA VAL A 174 -1.65 19.81 -12.36
C VAL A 174 -1.14 19.11 -13.61
N GLY A 175 -1.75 19.41 -14.75
CA GLY A 175 -1.19 19.19 -16.07
C GLY A 175 -0.13 20.24 -16.46
N VAL A 176 -0.16 21.43 -15.84
CA VAL A 176 0.82 22.51 -16.07
C VAL A 176 1.46 22.93 -14.75
N ALA A 177 2.72 22.54 -14.51
CA ALA A 177 3.41 22.75 -13.23
C ALA A 177 3.31 24.17 -12.64
N ARG A 178 3.35 25.21 -13.49
CA ARG A 178 3.31 26.62 -13.07
C ARG A 178 2.02 27.03 -12.35
N VAL A 179 0.93 26.29 -12.52
CA VAL A 179 -0.36 26.61 -11.86
C VAL A 179 -0.53 25.90 -10.51
N ALA A 180 0.42 25.06 -10.08
CA ALA A 180 0.34 24.33 -8.83
C ALA A 180 0.04 25.21 -7.60
N PRO A 181 0.64 26.41 -7.44
CA PRO A 181 0.29 27.29 -6.32
C PRO A 181 -1.16 27.74 -6.33
N LEU A 182 -1.74 27.96 -7.52
CA LEU A 182 -3.11 28.42 -7.66
C LEU A 182 -4.10 27.27 -7.41
N ASN A 183 -3.79 26.06 -7.87
CA ASN A 183 -4.57 24.87 -7.55
C ASN A 183 -4.59 24.60 -6.04
N ALA A 184 -3.42 24.60 -5.41
CA ALA A 184 -3.28 24.38 -3.97
C ALA A 184 -4.07 25.42 -3.18
N LEU A 185 -3.97 26.70 -3.55
CA LEU A 185 -4.75 27.77 -2.92
C LEU A 185 -6.27 27.57 -3.11
N ALA A 186 -6.70 27.20 -4.32
CA ALA A 186 -8.12 26.99 -4.62
C ALA A 186 -8.73 25.85 -3.79
N ILE A 187 -8.06 24.70 -3.72
CA ILE A 187 -8.58 23.57 -2.92
C ILE A 187 -8.48 23.83 -1.42
N LEU A 188 -7.49 24.61 -0.96
CA LEU A 188 -7.39 25.02 0.44
C LEU A 188 -8.60 25.89 0.81
N VAL A 189 -8.89 26.91 0.01
CA VAL A 189 -10.07 27.78 0.25
C VAL A 189 -11.36 26.98 0.15
N GLY A 190 -11.52 26.19 -0.92
CA GLY A 190 -12.73 25.41 -1.15
C GLY A 190 -13.02 24.39 -0.05
N SER A 191 -12.01 23.61 0.36
CA SER A 191 -12.18 22.59 1.40
C SER A 191 -12.66 23.20 2.72
N GLN A 192 -12.06 24.32 3.13
CA GLN A 192 -12.43 25.01 4.38
C GLN A 192 -13.81 25.69 4.29
N VAL A 193 -14.27 26.07 3.09
CA VAL A 193 -15.64 26.58 2.87
C VAL A 193 -16.66 25.46 3.00
N GLY A 194 -16.37 24.26 2.48
CA GLY A 194 -17.30 23.12 2.53
C GLY A 194 -17.45 22.52 3.92
N ARG A 195 -16.33 22.28 4.60
CA ARG A 195 -16.28 21.83 6.00
C ARG A 195 -14.94 22.23 6.62
N GLY A 196 -14.97 23.14 7.60
CA GLY A 196 -13.76 23.51 8.34
C GLY A 196 -13.13 22.32 9.06
N GLY A 197 -11.81 22.16 8.93
CA GLY A 197 -11.05 21.04 9.46
C GLY A 197 -9.97 20.55 8.52
#